data_AF-A0A969GLX9-F1
#
_entry.id   AF-A0A969GLX9-F1
#
_cell.length_a   1.000
_cell.length_b   1.000
_cell.length_c   1.000
_cell.angle_alpha   90.00
_cell.angle_beta   90.00
_cell.angle_gamma   90.00
#
_symmetry.space_group_name_H-M   'P 1'
#
loop_
_entity.id
_entity.type
_entity.pdbx_description
1 polymer ?
#
loop_
_entity_poly.entity_id
_entity_poly.type
_entity_poly.pdbx_seq_one_letter_code
_entity_poly.pdbx_strand_id
1 'polypeptide(L)'
;MNASLESYLVAVRHPNVSPFEHLEMLMIRDSLAEQEHSLNKRERACMADADRRLLKNAVTIHAELTRITSLEEERRQRSPSSDHWWWYLDVLSALPDIDGTSTLLEMA
;
A
#
# COMPACT_ATOMS: atom_id res chain seq x y z
N MET A 1 3.34 -12.79 -16.14
CA MET A 1 3.36 -12.17 -14.79
C MET A 1 2.02 -12.47 -14.15
N ASN A 2 1.95 -12.63 -12.83
CA ASN A 2 0.66 -12.70 -12.13
C ASN A 2 -0.21 -11.46 -12.46
N ALA A 3 -1.49 -11.65 -12.80
CA ALA A 3 -2.37 -10.57 -13.25
C ALA A 3 -2.68 -9.56 -12.13
N SER A 4 -2.90 -10.02 -10.90
CA SER A 4 -3.09 -9.15 -9.73
C SER A 4 -1.85 -8.30 -9.49
N LEU A 5 -0.66 -8.85 -9.73
CA LEU A 5 0.60 -8.10 -9.61
C LEU A 5 0.66 -6.99 -10.67
N GLU A 6 0.36 -7.29 -11.94
CA GLU A 6 0.35 -6.27 -12.99
C GLU A 6 -0.59 -5.10 -12.65
N SER A 7 -1.83 -5.40 -12.23
CA SER A 7 -2.79 -4.39 -11.80
C SER A 7 -2.29 -3.57 -10.62
N TYR A 8 -1.71 -4.23 -9.61
CA TYR A 8 -1.14 -3.54 -8.45
C TYR A 8 0.02 -2.62 -8.84
N LEU A 9 0.94 -3.10 -9.68
CA LEU A 9 2.07 -2.31 -10.18
C LEU A 9 1.60 -1.06 -10.94
N VAL A 10 0.50 -1.14 -11.68
CA VAL A 10 -0.09 0.02 -12.38
C VAL A 10 -0.72 0.96 -11.36
N ALA A 11 -1.57 0.45 -10.46
CA ALA A 11 -2.29 1.27 -9.49
C ALA A 11 -1.35 2.14 -8.63
N VAL A 12 -0.27 1.57 -8.08
CA VAL A 12 0.69 2.32 -7.23
C VAL A 12 1.47 3.41 -7.98
N ARG A 13 1.46 3.40 -9.33
CA ARG A 13 2.09 4.43 -10.16
C ARG A 13 1.19 5.63 -10.42
N HIS A 14 -0.09 5.52 -10.10
CA HIS A 14 -1.08 6.57 -10.32
C HIS A 14 -1.70 7.00 -8.97
N PRO A 15 -1.01 7.78 -8.15
CA PRO A 15 -1.50 8.20 -6.83
C PRO A 15 -2.64 9.23 -6.89
N ASN A 16 -2.96 9.77 -8.07
CA ASN A 16 -3.99 10.80 -8.28
C ASN A 16 -5.24 10.22 -8.98
N VAL A 17 -5.61 8.99 -8.62
CA VAL A 17 -6.79 8.29 -9.15
C VAL A 17 -7.97 8.49 -8.21
N SER A 18 -9.13 7.94 -8.55
CA SER A 18 -10.31 8.07 -7.70
C SER A 18 -10.11 7.33 -6.36
N PRO A 19 -10.82 7.76 -5.28
CA PRO A 19 -10.80 7.03 -4.01
C PRO A 19 -11.22 5.56 -4.12
N PHE A 20 -12.11 5.23 -5.06
CA PHE A 20 -12.52 3.85 -5.33
C PHE A 20 -11.37 3.01 -5.90
N GLU A 21 -10.58 3.56 -6.81
CA GLU A 21 -9.39 2.88 -7.36
C GLU A 21 -8.32 2.66 -6.30
N HIS A 22 -8.18 3.57 -5.32
CA HIS A 22 -7.31 3.33 -4.17
C HIS A 22 -7.81 2.18 -3.30
N LEU A 23 -9.12 2.06 -3.07
CA LEU A 23 -9.69 0.96 -2.30
C LEU A 23 -9.51 -0.37 -3.03
N GLU A 24 -9.77 -0.39 -4.35
CA GLU A 24 -9.52 -1.56 -5.20
C GLU A 24 -8.04 -1.98 -5.16
N MET A 25 -7.11 -1.02 -5.20
CA MET A 25 -5.68 -1.31 -5.07
C MET A 25 -5.34 -2.02 -3.75
N LEU A 26 -5.95 -1.63 -2.62
CA LEU A 26 -5.76 -2.33 -1.34
C LEU A 26 -6.33 -3.75 -1.38
N MET A 27 -7.49 -3.94 -2.02
CA MET A 27 -8.09 -5.27 -2.21
C MET A 27 -7.28 -6.17 -3.14
N ILE A 28 -6.66 -5.60 -4.19
CA ILE A 28 -5.71 -6.33 -5.04
C ILE A 28 -4.51 -6.78 -4.20
N ARG A 29 -4.04 -5.95 -3.27
CA ARG A 29 -2.93 -6.30 -2.39
C ARG A 29 -3.28 -7.43 -1.40
N ASP A 30 -4.53 -7.51 -0.93
CA ASP A 30 -5.04 -8.67 -0.19
C ASP A 30 -4.93 -9.95 -1.03
N SER A 31 -5.41 -9.92 -2.29
CA SER A 31 -5.31 -11.07 -3.20
C SER A 31 -3.86 -11.47 -3.47
N LEU A 32 -2.94 -10.52 -3.56
CA LEU A 32 -1.51 -10.80 -3.71
C LEU A 32 -0.90 -11.47 -2.48
N ALA A 33 -1.34 -11.11 -1.28
CA ALA A 33 -0.87 -11.73 -0.04
C ALA A 33 -1.24 -13.21 0.03
N GLU A 34 -2.47 -13.56 -0.37
CA GLU A 34 -2.93 -14.96 -0.47
C GLU A 34 -2.11 -15.78 -1.48
N GLN A 35 -1.56 -15.12 -2.50
CA GLN A 35 -0.80 -15.74 -3.59
C GLN A 35 0.71 -15.58 -3.44
N GLU A 36 1.21 -14.96 -2.38
CA GLU A 36 2.61 -14.55 -2.26
C GLU A 36 3.60 -15.73 -2.37
N HIS A 37 3.21 -16.88 -1.83
CA HIS A 37 3.99 -18.13 -1.92
C HIS A 37 4.19 -18.61 -3.37
N SER A 38 3.25 -18.29 -4.27
CA SER A 38 3.32 -18.65 -5.70
C SER A 38 4.15 -17.68 -6.54
N LEU A 39 4.44 -16.49 -6.02
CA LEU A 39 5.24 -15.50 -6.74
C LEU A 39 6.69 -15.95 -6.84
N ASN A 40 7.29 -15.79 -8.01
CA ASN A 40 8.72 -16.04 -8.18
C ASN A 40 9.57 -14.88 -7.62
N LYS A 41 10.90 -15.06 -7.56
CA LYS A 41 11.83 -14.05 -6.99
C LYS A 41 11.71 -12.67 -7.66
N ARG A 42 11.51 -12.63 -8.98
CA ARG A 42 11.37 -11.37 -9.73
C ARG A 42 10.03 -10.69 -9.40
N GLU A 43 8.96 -11.47 -9.33
CA GLU A 43 7.63 -10.96 -8.99
C GLU A 43 7.58 -10.40 -7.56
N ARG A 44 8.20 -11.08 -6.59
CA ARG A 44 8.32 -10.56 -5.21
C ARG A 44 9.14 -9.27 -5.16
N ALA A 45 10.20 -9.16 -5.96
CA ALA A 45 10.98 -7.93 -6.05
C ALA A 45 10.15 -6.76 -6.64
N CYS A 46 9.33 -7.03 -7.65
CA CYS A 46 8.40 -6.03 -8.20
C CYS A 46 7.33 -5.63 -7.18
N MET A 47 6.77 -6.58 -6.44
CA MET A 47 5.80 -6.32 -5.37
C MET A 47 6.41 -5.46 -4.27
N ALA A 48 7.64 -5.75 -3.84
CA ALA A 48 8.34 -4.95 -2.85
C ALA A 48 8.63 -3.50 -3.32
N ASP A 49 8.92 -3.28 -4.61
CA ASP A 49 9.04 -1.92 -5.17
C ASP A 49 7.69 -1.19 -5.14
N ALA A 50 6.61 -1.88 -5.47
CA ALA A 50 5.26 -1.32 -5.43
C ALA A 50 4.80 -0.99 -4.01
N ASP A 51 5.07 -1.87 -3.04
CA ASP A 51 4.80 -1.65 -1.62
C ASP A 51 5.53 -0.38 -1.10
N ARG A 52 6.77 -0.15 -1.52
CA ARG A 52 7.50 1.11 -1.20
C ARG A 52 6.84 2.34 -1.82
N ARG A 53 6.33 2.24 -3.05
CA ARG A 53 5.62 3.36 -3.71
C ARG A 53 4.29 3.64 -3.01
N LEU A 54 3.59 2.61 -2.56
CA LEU A 54 2.38 2.74 -1.76
C LEU A 54 2.70 3.49 -0.47
N LEU A 55 3.73 3.08 0.27
CA LEU A 55 4.18 3.76 1.49
C LEU A 55 4.58 5.22 1.26
N LYS A 56 5.36 5.49 0.20
CA LYS A 56 5.76 6.86 -0.15
C LYS A 56 4.58 7.79 -0.41
N ASN A 57 3.48 7.24 -0.94
CA ASN A 57 2.26 8.00 -1.21
C ASN A 57 1.18 7.78 -0.14
N ALA A 58 1.51 7.17 1.02
CA ALA A 58 0.54 6.77 2.03
C ALA A 58 -0.35 7.94 2.47
N VAL A 59 0.26 9.11 2.71
CA VAL A 59 -0.45 10.33 3.13
C VAL A 59 -1.50 10.76 2.10
N THR A 60 -1.11 10.82 0.82
CA THR A 60 -2.00 11.20 -0.28
C THR A 60 -3.12 10.18 -0.46
N ILE A 61 -2.78 8.90 -0.47
CA ILE A 61 -3.74 7.81 -0.68
C ILE A 61 -4.73 7.73 0.48
N HIS A 62 -4.26 7.87 1.72
CA HIS A 62 -5.11 7.93 2.89
C HIS A 62 -6.07 9.13 2.83
N ALA A 63 -5.56 10.32 2.49
CA ALA A 63 -6.39 11.51 2.33
C ALA A 63 -7.51 11.30 1.29
N GLU A 64 -7.21 10.69 0.14
CA GLU A 64 -8.23 10.37 -0.87
C GLU A 64 -9.24 9.34 -0.37
N LEU A 65 -8.79 8.26 0.27
CA LEU A 65 -9.67 7.21 0.81
C LEU A 65 -10.67 7.76 1.84
N THR A 66 -10.23 8.70 2.69
CA THR A 66 -11.10 9.34 3.71
C THR A 66 -12.31 10.07 3.13
N ARG A 67 -12.30 10.37 1.83
CA ARG A 67 -13.43 10.99 1.13
C ARG A 67 -14.62 10.03 0.96
N ILE A 68 -14.39 8.71 1.00
CA ILE A 68 -15.42 7.69 0.79
C ILE A 68 -15.54 6.69 1.94
N THR A 69 -14.46 6.42 2.69
CA THR A 69 -14.46 5.45 3.80
C THR A 69 -13.35 5.77 4.80
N SER A 70 -13.47 5.25 6.02
CA SER A 70 -12.39 5.28 7.02
C SER A 70 -11.64 3.96 7.00
N LEU A 71 -10.30 3.99 6.96
CA LEU A 71 -9.50 2.78 7.06
C LEU A 71 -9.68 2.06 8.41
N GLU A 72 -10.00 2.79 9.47
CA GLU A 72 -10.35 2.17 10.75
C GLU A 72 -11.63 1.33 10.66
N GLU A 73 -12.65 1.84 9.98
CA GLU A 73 -13.92 1.14 9.79
C GLU A 73 -13.74 -0.07 8.86
N GLU A 74 -13.00 0.08 7.76
CA GLU A 74 -12.64 -1.04 6.88
C GLU A 74 -11.91 -2.15 7.66
N ARG A 75 -10.96 -1.80 8.54
CA ARG A 75 -10.28 -2.78 9.39
C ARG A 75 -11.22 -3.47 10.36
N ARG A 76 -12.18 -2.76 10.98
CA ARG A 76 -13.17 -3.38 11.88
C ARG A 76 -14.04 -4.38 11.14
N GLN A 77 -14.48 -4.05 9.93
CA GLN A 77 -15.34 -4.92 9.13
C GLN A 77 -14.60 -6.14 8.59
N ARG A 78 -13.36 -5.96 8.11
CA ARG A 78 -12.56 -7.02 7.48
C ARG A 78 -11.77 -7.86 8.48
N SER A 79 -11.46 -7.30 9.65
CA SER A 79 -10.55 -7.90 10.64
C SER A 79 -9.25 -8.44 10.02
N PRO A 80 -8.49 -7.63 9.26
CA PRO A 80 -7.31 -8.11 8.55
C PRO A 80 -6.22 -8.56 9.53
N SER A 81 -5.43 -9.55 9.13
CA SER A 81 -4.28 -10.00 9.93
C SER A 81 -3.23 -8.89 10.06
N SER A 82 -2.34 -9.01 11.05
CA SER A 82 -1.24 -8.05 11.24
C SER A 82 -0.31 -7.94 10.04
N ASP A 83 -0.28 -8.96 9.17
CA ASP A 83 0.58 -9.00 7.99
C ASP A 83 0.02 -8.11 6.85
N HIS A 84 -1.24 -7.69 6.94
CA HIS A 84 -1.90 -6.81 5.96
C HIS A 84 -1.71 -5.33 6.33
N TRP A 85 -0.46 -4.91 6.44
CA TRP A 85 -0.05 -3.57 6.89
C TRP A 85 -0.63 -2.44 6.03
N TRP A 86 -0.98 -2.68 4.76
CA TRP A 86 -1.56 -1.67 3.85
C TRP A 86 -2.96 -1.21 4.27
N TRP A 87 -3.65 -1.94 5.16
CA TRP A 87 -4.88 -1.42 5.76
C TRP A 87 -4.64 -0.41 6.87
N TYR A 88 -3.39 -0.20 7.28
CA TYR A 88 -2.98 0.72 8.34
C TYR A 88 -2.32 1.99 7.80
N LEU A 89 -2.62 2.37 6.54
CA LEU A 89 -2.05 3.59 5.94
C LEU A 89 -2.42 4.86 6.70
N ASP A 90 -3.56 4.91 7.40
CA ASP A 90 -3.94 5.99 8.31
C ASP A 90 -2.95 6.14 9.48
N VAL A 91 -2.55 5.02 10.09
CA VAL A 91 -1.56 4.99 11.17
C VAL A 91 -0.19 5.37 10.63
N LEU A 92 0.21 4.77 9.50
CA LEU A 92 1.51 5.01 8.87
C LEU A 92 1.64 6.47 8.42
N SER A 93 0.58 7.05 7.86
CA SER A 93 0.55 8.46 7.43
C SER A 93 0.69 9.46 8.58
N ALA A 94 0.36 9.05 9.81
CA ALA A 94 0.50 9.89 11.00
C ALA A 94 1.91 9.82 11.62
N LEU A 95 2.78 8.91 11.16
CA LEU A 95 4.14 8.81 11.67
C LEU A 95 5.02 9.92 11.08
N PRO A 96 5.73 10.69 11.91
CA PRO A 96 6.75 11.60 11.42
C PRO A 96 7.87 10.76 10.81
N ASP A 97 8.05 10.88 9.50
CA ASP A 97 9.17 10.28 8.74
C ASP A 97 9.08 8.76 8.49
N ILE A 98 8.10 8.36 7.67
CA ILE A 98 8.06 7.01 7.07
C ILE A 98 9.14 6.85 5.98
N ASP A 99 9.74 7.96 5.53
CA ASP A 99 10.79 7.99 4.51
C ASP A 99 12.14 8.00 5.23
N GLY A 100 12.50 6.85 5.83
CA GLY A 100 13.73 6.62 6.61
C GLY A 100 15.04 6.75 5.82
N THR A 101 15.21 7.84 5.08
CA THR A 101 16.40 8.22 4.31
C THR A 101 16.82 9.68 4.51
N SER A 102 16.01 10.54 5.15
CA SER A 102 16.37 11.97 5.27
C SER A 102 17.24 12.34 6.48
N THR A 103 17.21 11.59 7.58
CA THR A 103 17.88 12.03 8.82
C THR A 103 19.32 11.53 9.03
N LEU A 104 19.87 10.69 8.12
CA LEU A 104 21.23 10.15 8.26
C LEU A 104 22.28 10.79 7.32
N LEU A 105 21.89 11.73 6.45
CA LEU A 105 22.84 12.37 5.51
C LEU A 105 23.27 13.80 5.88
N GLU A 106 22.74 14.40 6.95
CA GLU A 106 23.14 15.75 7.41
C GLU A 106 24.23 15.74 8.51
N MET A 107 24.76 14.56 8.87
CA MET A 107 25.81 14.43 9.89
C MET A 107 27.09 13.74 9.40
N ALA A 108 27.34 13.69 8.09
CA ALA A 108 28.58 13.16 7.49
C ALA A 108 29.40 14.25 6.80
#